data_AF-A0A7W2SEY4-F1
#
_entry.id   AF-A0A7W2SEY4-F1
#
_cell.length_a   1.000
_cell.length_b   1.000
_cell.length_c   1.000
_cell.angle_alpha   90.00
_cell.angle_beta   90.00
_cell.angle_gamma   90.00
#
_symmetry.space_group_name_H-M   'P 1'
#
loop_
_entity.id
_entity.type
_entity.pdbx_description
1 polymer ?
#
loop_
_entity_poly.entity_id
_entity_poly.type
_entity_poly.pdbx_seq_one_letter_code
_entity_poly.pdbx_strand_id
1 'polypeptide(L)'
;MEKFSFTSFRQQFPILASKVNGKPLIYFDNAATTQKPSCVIDSHKNYYQSNNANVHRSSHALSARATVAYESVREKAQKFINAKTSKEIIWTKGCTESINLIAQSWGRTRLQPNDEIVLSYSEHHANIVPWQIVAKQTGAKIKVLPLTQTGEIDVTQLEGIISERSKIVCFGHISNVVGRINPIEEIIRVANKYQALTLVDGAQAIAHVNIDVSALGCDFYVFSAHKMYGPTGVGVLYGKQELLEDIPPYQAGGEMIKAVSFEQTTFNDLPYKFEAGTPNIAGVVALGVAISFIEKQGYRGILEYERQLTQYCFEQLSSVQGLNFIVDEVPDIPVFSFTLTGQHNHDVATALDSVGIAVRSGHHCAMPLMQYLNIDGCIRLSLSAYNSFQEIDFTVQQLRSLSESISNVIDDLSASKSDDMISVNALANSNLAVDDILAMFAKAKSWDSKHREIMMLGKKQLRLPDEDKTELSLISGCESQAWLLCYQEADGLFRFKGDSDAKVIRGLFAIILAAVDNKTAAQISAFDMDGYFAKLGLLQHLSPSRGNGLRAIVQKIQHSVE
;
A
#
# COMPACT_ATOMS: atom_id res chain seq x y z
N MET A 1 2.82 36.70 0.52
CA MET A 1 2.23 35.37 0.74
C MET A 1 2.00 35.21 2.22
N GLU A 2 0.79 34.85 2.63
CA GLU A 2 0.53 34.47 4.02
C GLU A 2 1.38 33.25 4.39
N LYS A 3 1.92 33.24 5.61
CA LYS A 3 2.70 32.11 6.14
C LYS A 3 1.75 30.91 6.29
N PHE A 4 2.20 29.70 5.93
CA PHE A 4 1.41 28.48 6.08
C PHE A 4 0.85 28.33 7.50
N SER A 5 -0.43 27.99 7.61
CA SER A 5 -1.14 27.79 8.87
C SER A 5 -1.74 26.38 8.90
N PHE A 6 -1.19 25.53 9.75
CA PHE A 6 -1.68 24.16 9.98
C PHE A 6 -3.20 24.13 10.26
N THR A 7 -3.69 24.99 11.15
CA THR A 7 -5.11 25.01 11.53
C THR A 7 -6.01 25.34 10.33
N SER A 8 -5.66 26.38 9.57
CA SER A 8 -6.43 26.78 8.37
C SER A 8 -6.40 25.69 7.30
N PHE A 9 -5.23 25.07 7.09
CA PHE A 9 -5.06 23.99 6.13
C PHE A 9 -5.88 22.75 6.52
N ARG A 10 -5.78 22.29 7.78
CA ARG A 10 -6.52 21.11 8.26
C ARG A 10 -8.04 21.30 8.19
N GLN A 11 -8.55 22.50 8.45
CA GLN A 11 -9.98 22.81 8.35
C GLN A 11 -10.55 22.64 6.92
N GLN A 12 -9.70 22.62 5.90
CA GLN A 12 -10.15 22.35 4.52
C GLN A 12 -10.55 20.89 4.32
N PHE A 13 -10.21 19.96 5.23
CA PHE A 13 -10.41 18.52 5.06
C PHE A 13 -11.51 18.00 6.01
N PRO A 14 -12.78 17.94 5.56
CA PRO A 14 -13.91 17.69 6.46
C PRO A 14 -13.85 16.30 7.15
N ILE A 15 -13.28 15.29 6.49
CA ILE A 15 -13.15 13.94 7.04
C ILE A 15 -12.28 13.88 8.31
N LEU A 16 -11.33 14.81 8.48
CA LEU A 16 -10.44 14.84 9.65
C LEU A 16 -11.14 15.28 10.94
N ALA A 17 -12.38 15.77 10.85
CA ALA A 17 -13.24 16.05 12.01
C ALA A 17 -14.09 14.83 12.43
N SER A 18 -14.03 13.73 11.67
CA SER A 18 -14.81 12.52 11.95
C SER A 18 -14.23 11.70 13.10
N LYS A 19 -15.05 10.76 13.59
CA LYS A 19 -14.63 9.73 14.54
C LYS A 19 -14.67 8.36 13.88
N VAL A 20 -13.69 7.53 14.20
CA VAL A 20 -13.63 6.11 13.84
C VAL A 20 -13.54 5.31 15.14
N ASN A 21 -14.34 4.24 15.29
CA ASN A 21 -14.42 3.46 16.52
C ASN A 21 -14.74 4.30 17.78
N GLY A 22 -15.48 5.40 17.61
CA GLY A 22 -15.80 6.37 18.67
C GLY A 22 -14.63 7.29 19.09
N LYS A 23 -13.46 7.19 18.44
CA LYS A 23 -12.25 7.97 18.70
C LYS A 23 -12.01 9.00 17.59
N PRO A 24 -11.38 10.15 17.88
CA PRO A 24 -10.96 11.10 16.84
C PRO A 24 -10.06 10.41 15.81
N LEU A 25 -10.28 10.68 14.52
CA LEU A 25 -9.46 10.12 13.45
C LEU A 25 -8.07 10.75 13.43
N ILE A 26 -7.04 9.90 13.49
CA ILE A 26 -5.65 10.22 13.18
C ILE A 26 -5.27 9.44 11.93
N TYR A 27 -5.17 10.14 10.80
CA TYR A 27 -4.95 9.49 9.51
C TYR A 27 -3.48 9.60 9.06
N PHE A 28 -2.76 8.48 9.17
CA PHE A 28 -1.34 8.32 8.80
C PHE A 28 -1.12 7.29 7.67
N ASP A 29 -2.07 7.13 6.75
CA ASP A 29 -1.92 6.29 5.53
C ASP A 29 -1.95 7.13 4.24
N ASN A 30 -1.35 8.32 4.30
CA ASN A 30 -1.34 9.29 3.20
C ASN A 30 -0.58 8.81 1.95
N ALA A 31 0.46 7.99 2.13
CA ALA A 31 1.20 7.39 1.02
C ALA A 31 0.39 6.34 0.24
N ALA A 32 -0.74 5.84 0.78
CA ALA A 32 -1.72 5.06 0.02
C ALA A 32 -2.69 5.98 -0.72
N THR A 33 -3.33 6.91 0.01
CA THR A 33 -4.12 7.99 -0.57
C THR A 33 -4.27 9.13 0.43
N THR A 34 -4.23 10.37 -0.05
CA THR A 34 -4.47 11.57 0.77
C THR A 34 -5.97 11.87 0.89
N GLN A 35 -6.36 12.61 1.92
CA GLN A 35 -7.72 13.13 2.07
C GLN A 35 -7.98 14.30 1.11
N LYS A 36 -9.25 14.64 0.92
CA LYS A 36 -9.69 15.61 -0.10
C LYS A 36 -10.15 16.91 0.56
N PRO A 37 -9.69 18.08 0.11
CA PRO A 37 -10.19 19.34 0.62
C PRO A 37 -11.60 19.61 0.11
N SER A 38 -12.40 20.39 0.83
CA SER A 38 -13.78 20.71 0.49
C SER A 38 -13.94 21.24 -0.92
N CYS A 39 -13.00 22.06 -1.41
CA CYS A 39 -13.06 22.59 -2.78
C CYS A 39 -13.00 21.51 -3.88
N VAL A 40 -12.27 20.41 -3.66
CA VAL A 40 -12.20 19.27 -4.59
C VAL A 40 -13.50 18.47 -4.54
N ILE A 41 -14.05 18.27 -3.34
CA ILE A 41 -15.35 17.59 -3.13
C ILE A 41 -16.47 18.40 -3.82
N ASP A 42 -16.52 19.70 -3.57
CA ASP A 42 -17.49 20.62 -4.15
C ASP A 42 -17.36 20.72 -5.67
N SER A 43 -16.15 20.55 -6.22
CA SER A 43 -15.93 20.51 -7.67
C SER A 43 -16.72 19.37 -8.33
N HIS A 44 -16.67 18.16 -7.76
CA HIS A 44 -17.47 17.03 -8.25
C HIS A 44 -18.97 17.32 -8.18
N LYS A 45 -19.43 17.79 -7.02
CA LYS A 45 -20.84 18.14 -6.82
C LYS A 45 -21.31 19.17 -7.85
N ASN A 46 -20.57 20.25 -8.01
CA ASN A 46 -20.90 21.34 -8.93
C ASN A 46 -20.84 20.89 -10.39
N TYR A 47 -19.89 20.03 -10.77
CA TYR A 47 -19.83 19.49 -12.13
C TYR A 47 -21.11 18.71 -12.46
N TYR A 48 -21.50 17.76 -11.62
CA TYR A 48 -22.68 16.93 -11.89
C TYR A 48 -24.01 17.68 -11.80
N GLN A 49 -24.10 18.70 -10.94
CA GLN A 49 -25.32 19.49 -10.79
C GLN A 49 -25.53 20.52 -11.92
N SER A 50 -24.44 21.06 -12.49
CA SER A 50 -24.53 22.27 -13.32
C SER A 50 -23.83 22.19 -14.68
N ASN A 51 -22.90 21.24 -14.89
CA ASN A 51 -22.01 21.24 -16.06
C ASN A 51 -21.89 19.89 -16.77
N ASN A 52 -22.55 18.83 -16.28
CA ASN A 52 -22.42 17.49 -16.83
C ASN A 52 -22.81 17.41 -18.31
N ALA A 53 -21.84 17.08 -19.14
CA ALA A 53 -21.97 16.76 -20.55
C ALA A 53 -20.71 16.02 -21.01
N ASN A 54 -20.83 15.28 -22.11
CA ASN A 54 -19.65 14.72 -22.77
C ASN A 54 -18.81 15.84 -23.41
N VAL A 55 -17.55 15.53 -23.74
CA VAL A 55 -16.55 16.48 -24.26
C VAL A 55 -16.30 16.31 -25.77
N HIS A 56 -15.67 17.32 -26.39
CA HIS A 56 -15.15 17.38 -27.77
C HIS A 56 -16.16 17.36 -28.92
N ARG A 57 -17.10 16.41 -28.98
CA ARG A 57 -17.86 16.09 -30.21
C ARG A 57 -19.27 16.69 -30.31
N SER A 58 -19.69 17.51 -29.35
CA SER A 58 -21.06 18.05 -29.32
C SER A 58 -21.11 19.58 -29.32
N SER A 59 -22.04 20.14 -30.10
CA SER A 59 -22.19 21.57 -30.38
C SER A 59 -23.05 22.34 -29.37
N HIS A 60 -23.70 21.65 -28.41
CA HIS A 60 -24.54 22.33 -27.41
C HIS A 60 -23.71 22.98 -26.29
N ALA A 61 -24.25 24.04 -25.68
CA ALA A 61 -23.54 24.87 -24.71
C ALA A 61 -22.93 24.11 -23.52
N LEU A 62 -23.60 23.07 -23.00
CA LEU A 62 -23.06 22.25 -21.91
C LEU A 62 -21.80 21.47 -22.30
N SER A 63 -21.74 20.92 -23.53
CA SER A 63 -20.58 20.19 -24.05
C SER A 63 -19.41 21.14 -24.23
N ALA A 64 -19.65 22.33 -24.80
CA ALA A 64 -18.63 23.36 -24.95
C ALA A 64 -18.04 23.75 -23.59
N ARG A 65 -18.88 23.97 -22.58
CA ARG A 65 -18.44 24.31 -21.22
C ARG A 65 -17.65 23.18 -20.55
N ALA A 66 -18.12 21.94 -20.65
CA ALA A 66 -17.43 20.76 -20.13
C ALA A 66 -16.05 20.58 -20.80
N THR A 67 -15.99 20.77 -22.11
CA THR A 67 -14.74 20.64 -22.90
C THR A 67 -13.73 21.70 -22.48
N VAL A 68 -14.14 22.97 -22.36
CA VAL A 68 -13.25 24.05 -21.89
C VAL A 68 -12.75 23.76 -20.48
N ALA A 69 -13.64 23.32 -19.56
CA ALA A 69 -13.24 22.98 -18.21
C ALA A 69 -12.21 21.84 -18.20
N TYR A 70 -12.46 20.76 -18.96
CA TYR A 70 -11.59 19.60 -19.08
C TYR A 70 -10.21 19.94 -19.65
N GLU A 71 -10.14 20.60 -20.81
CA GLU A 71 -8.86 20.93 -21.46
C GLU A 71 -8.06 21.99 -20.69
N SER A 72 -8.73 22.91 -19.97
CA SER A 72 -8.03 23.87 -19.11
C SER A 72 -7.22 23.20 -18.00
N VAL A 73 -7.63 22.00 -17.55
CA VAL A 73 -6.87 21.24 -16.55
C VAL A 73 -5.59 20.67 -17.16
N ARG A 74 -5.58 20.38 -18.46
CA ARG A 74 -4.38 19.84 -19.13
C ARG A 74 -3.27 20.87 -19.14
N GLU A 75 -3.60 22.12 -19.43
CA GLU A 75 -2.65 23.23 -19.31
C GLU A 75 -2.18 23.46 -17.88
N LYS A 76 -3.06 23.28 -16.88
CA LYS A 76 -2.66 23.34 -15.46
C LYS A 76 -1.68 22.23 -15.11
N ALA A 77 -1.98 20.99 -15.48
CA ALA A 77 -1.09 19.85 -15.24
C ALA A 77 0.26 20.04 -15.95
N GLN A 78 0.25 20.55 -17.19
CA GLN A 78 1.45 20.91 -17.94
C GLN A 78 2.32 21.92 -17.17
N LYS A 79 1.73 23.03 -16.70
CA LYS A 79 2.45 24.05 -15.92
C LYS A 79 2.91 23.51 -14.57
N PHE A 80 2.10 22.66 -13.93
CA PHE A 80 2.35 22.12 -12.61
C PHE A 80 3.63 21.28 -12.53
N ILE A 81 3.97 20.56 -13.60
CA ILE A 81 5.21 19.78 -13.71
C ILE A 81 6.26 20.41 -14.63
N ASN A 82 6.01 21.64 -15.10
CA ASN A 82 6.83 22.35 -16.09
C ASN A 82 7.10 21.56 -17.39
N ALA A 83 6.10 20.88 -17.94
CA ALA A 83 6.18 20.29 -19.28
C ALA A 83 6.15 21.38 -20.36
N LYS A 84 6.69 21.09 -21.55
CA LYS A 84 6.84 22.11 -22.62
C LYS A 84 5.52 22.45 -23.29
N THR A 85 4.63 21.46 -23.42
CA THR A 85 3.35 21.62 -24.11
C THR A 85 2.28 20.71 -23.51
N SER A 86 1.01 21.12 -23.59
CA SER A 86 -0.11 20.31 -23.09
C SER A 86 -0.29 19.00 -23.87
N LYS A 87 0.27 18.89 -25.09
CA LYS A 87 0.29 17.64 -25.87
C LYS A 87 1.08 16.52 -25.23
N GLU A 88 2.00 16.85 -24.32
CA GLU A 88 2.81 15.88 -23.57
C GLU A 88 2.05 15.28 -22.38
N ILE A 89 0.86 15.81 -22.05
CA ILE A 89 0.04 15.37 -20.92
C ILE A 89 -1.08 14.46 -21.41
N ILE A 90 -1.01 13.19 -21.04
CA ILE A 90 -2.02 12.17 -21.32
C ILE A 90 -2.77 11.84 -20.04
N TRP A 91 -4.10 11.84 -20.08
CA TRP A 91 -4.94 11.40 -18.98
C TRP A 91 -5.03 9.88 -18.92
N THR A 92 -4.88 9.35 -17.72
CA THR A 92 -5.06 7.92 -17.42
C THR A 92 -5.88 7.77 -16.13
N LYS A 93 -6.09 6.55 -15.66
CA LYS A 93 -6.73 6.24 -14.37
C LYS A 93 -5.78 6.42 -13.18
N GLY A 94 -4.47 6.48 -13.42
CA GLY A 94 -3.42 6.49 -12.39
C GLY A 94 -2.06 6.08 -12.96
N CYS A 95 -1.00 6.16 -12.14
CA CYS A 95 0.37 5.75 -12.51
C CYS A 95 0.40 4.35 -13.12
N THR A 96 -0.37 3.42 -12.56
CA THR A 96 -0.41 2.04 -13.04
C THR A 96 -0.86 1.95 -14.49
N GLU A 97 -1.89 2.70 -14.90
CA GLU A 97 -2.33 2.69 -16.31
C GLU A 97 -1.32 3.42 -17.20
N SER A 98 -0.74 4.53 -16.72
CA SER A 98 0.33 5.24 -17.42
C SER A 98 1.55 4.36 -17.73
N ILE A 99 2.01 3.57 -16.75
CA ILE A 99 3.13 2.64 -16.94
C ILE A 99 2.73 1.50 -17.88
N ASN A 100 1.52 0.96 -17.75
CA ASN A 100 1.03 -0.07 -18.66
C ASN A 100 0.91 0.43 -20.11
N LEU A 101 0.51 1.69 -20.31
CA LEU A 101 0.49 2.32 -21.63
C LEU A 101 1.89 2.27 -22.26
N ILE A 102 2.92 2.76 -21.56
CA ILE A 102 4.29 2.74 -22.08
C ILE A 102 4.78 1.30 -22.29
N ALA A 103 4.58 0.42 -21.31
CA ALA A 103 5.02 -0.97 -21.41
C ALA A 103 4.38 -1.69 -22.62
N GLN A 104 3.06 -1.54 -22.82
CA GLN A 104 2.33 -2.24 -23.88
C GLN A 104 2.45 -1.59 -25.26
N SER A 105 2.47 -0.26 -25.34
CA SER A 105 2.55 0.43 -26.63
C SER A 105 3.98 0.59 -27.12
N TRP A 106 4.91 1.00 -26.24
CA TRP A 106 6.32 1.13 -26.60
C TRP A 106 7.08 -0.19 -26.35
N GLY A 107 7.06 -0.70 -25.12
CA GLY A 107 7.91 -1.83 -24.72
C GLY A 107 7.65 -3.09 -25.55
N ARG A 108 6.39 -3.51 -25.64
CA ARG A 108 5.99 -4.71 -26.40
C ARG A 108 6.31 -4.63 -27.89
N THR A 109 6.31 -3.43 -28.48
CA THR A 109 6.51 -3.26 -29.92
C THR A 109 7.96 -2.99 -30.32
N ARG A 110 8.80 -2.55 -29.37
CA ARG A 110 10.18 -2.14 -29.63
C ARG A 110 11.22 -3.10 -29.06
N LEU A 111 10.98 -3.69 -27.89
CA LEU A 111 11.95 -4.57 -27.24
C LEU A 111 12.14 -5.87 -28.03
N GLN A 112 13.39 -6.31 -28.09
CA GLN A 112 13.83 -7.53 -28.74
C GLN A 112 14.38 -8.55 -27.72
N PRO A 113 14.56 -9.82 -28.12
CA PRO A 113 15.21 -10.81 -27.27
C PRO A 113 16.58 -10.34 -26.79
N ASN A 114 16.83 -10.45 -25.48
CA ASN A 114 18.05 -9.99 -24.77
C ASN A 114 18.23 -8.48 -24.59
N ASP A 115 17.29 -7.63 -25.03
CA ASP A 115 17.24 -6.25 -24.53
C ASP A 115 17.01 -6.25 -23.02
N GLU A 116 17.43 -5.19 -22.34
CA GLU A 116 17.35 -5.06 -20.89
C GLU A 116 16.36 -3.96 -20.49
N ILE A 117 15.45 -4.29 -19.58
CA ILE A 117 14.62 -3.35 -18.83
C ILE A 117 15.24 -3.23 -17.43
N VAL A 118 15.66 -2.03 -17.06
CA VAL A 118 16.29 -1.77 -15.76
C VAL A 118 15.25 -1.23 -14.79
N LEU A 119 15.13 -1.87 -13.62
CA LEU A 119 14.27 -1.49 -12.50
C LEU A 119 15.12 -1.28 -11.23
N SER A 120 14.49 -0.96 -10.10
CA SER A 120 15.10 -0.91 -8.77
C SER A 120 14.41 -1.90 -7.80
N TYR A 121 15.09 -2.31 -6.72
CA TYR A 121 14.43 -3.11 -5.67
C TYR A 121 13.34 -2.34 -4.92
N SER A 122 13.41 -1.01 -4.88
CA SER A 122 12.42 -0.16 -4.19
C SER A 122 11.17 0.16 -5.01
N GLU A 123 11.01 -0.43 -6.20
CA GLU A 123 9.88 -0.18 -7.08
C GLU A 123 8.55 -0.68 -6.50
N HIS A 124 7.51 0.13 -6.70
CA HIS A 124 6.14 -0.30 -6.50
C HIS A 124 5.76 -1.32 -7.57
N HIS A 125 4.89 -2.29 -7.25
CA HIS A 125 4.45 -3.35 -8.17
C HIS A 125 3.91 -2.83 -9.51
N ALA A 126 3.30 -1.64 -9.50
CA ALA A 126 2.84 -0.94 -10.71
C ALA A 126 3.96 -0.65 -11.72
N ASN A 127 5.21 -0.48 -11.26
CA ASN A 127 6.40 -0.29 -12.08
C ASN A 127 7.27 -1.56 -12.18
N ILE A 128 6.71 -2.74 -11.86
CA ILE A 128 7.38 -4.04 -12.01
C ILE A 128 6.58 -4.95 -12.93
N VAL A 129 5.31 -5.20 -12.58
CA VAL A 129 4.48 -6.22 -13.23
C VAL A 129 4.28 -5.96 -14.73
N PRO A 130 4.02 -4.72 -15.21
CA PRO A 130 3.89 -4.47 -16.65
C PRO A 130 5.14 -4.86 -17.43
N TRP A 131 6.32 -4.58 -16.88
CA TRP A 131 7.60 -4.90 -17.47
C TRP A 131 7.89 -6.39 -17.47
N GLN A 132 7.52 -7.12 -16.43
CA GLN A 132 7.61 -8.59 -16.40
C GLN A 132 6.77 -9.24 -17.50
N ILE A 133 5.54 -8.76 -17.69
CA ILE A 133 4.65 -9.25 -18.75
C ILE A 133 5.26 -9.00 -20.12
N VAL A 134 5.75 -7.79 -20.38
CA VAL A 134 6.35 -7.42 -21.66
C VAL A 134 7.66 -8.17 -21.90
N ALA A 135 8.53 -8.28 -20.90
CA ALA A 135 9.75 -9.07 -20.98
C ALA A 135 9.48 -10.53 -21.38
N LYS A 136 8.43 -11.14 -20.82
CA LYS A 136 7.98 -12.49 -21.21
C LYS A 136 7.50 -12.56 -22.66
N GLN A 137 6.87 -11.50 -23.17
CA GLN A 137 6.36 -11.45 -24.54
C GLN A 137 7.45 -11.22 -25.59
N THR A 138 8.48 -10.43 -25.26
CA THR A 138 9.52 -10.00 -26.22
C THR A 138 10.84 -10.75 -26.07
N GLY A 139 11.05 -11.45 -24.95
CA GLY A 139 12.33 -12.06 -24.61
C GLY A 139 13.36 -11.09 -24.02
N ALA A 140 12.94 -9.86 -23.69
CA ALA A 140 13.77 -8.93 -22.91
C ALA A 140 14.03 -9.47 -21.50
N LYS A 141 15.07 -8.94 -20.85
CA LYS A 141 15.51 -9.33 -19.51
C LYS A 141 15.34 -8.20 -18.54
N ILE A 142 14.95 -8.51 -17.31
CA ILE A 142 14.91 -7.53 -16.23
C ILE A 142 16.28 -7.50 -15.54
N LYS A 143 16.79 -6.28 -15.34
CA LYS A 143 17.94 -5.96 -14.50
C LYS A 143 17.45 -5.11 -13.34
N VAL A 144 18.03 -5.28 -12.16
CA VAL A 144 17.54 -4.60 -10.94
C VAL A 144 18.70 -3.89 -10.25
N LEU A 145 18.54 -2.59 -10.06
CA LEU A 145 19.47 -1.72 -9.36
C LEU A 145 19.37 -1.96 -7.83
N PRO A 146 20.51 -2.21 -7.15
CA PRO A 146 20.56 -2.33 -5.70
C PRO A 146 20.34 -0.98 -5.02
N LEU A 147 20.09 -1.06 -3.72
CA LEU A 147 19.90 0.10 -2.85
C LEU A 147 21.07 0.24 -1.88
N THR A 148 21.35 1.48 -1.47
CA THR A 148 22.20 1.82 -0.32
C THR A 148 21.52 1.39 0.99
N GLN A 149 22.26 1.47 2.10
CA GLN A 149 21.69 1.24 3.45
C GLN A 149 20.62 2.27 3.85
N THR A 150 20.69 3.48 3.28
CA THR A 150 19.67 4.53 3.40
C THR A 150 18.43 4.25 2.53
N GLY A 151 18.49 3.27 1.63
CA GLY A 151 17.36 2.82 0.80
C GLY A 151 17.16 3.58 -0.52
N GLU A 152 18.13 4.39 -0.92
CA GLU A 152 18.20 5.05 -2.23
C GLU A 152 18.88 4.13 -3.25
N ILE A 153 18.65 4.34 -4.55
CA ILE A 153 19.38 3.62 -5.60
C ILE A 153 20.89 3.90 -5.48
N ASP A 154 21.69 2.83 -5.45
CA ASP A 154 23.14 2.93 -5.34
C ASP A 154 23.76 3.41 -6.67
N VAL A 155 24.16 4.68 -6.70
CA VAL A 155 24.77 5.33 -7.86
C VAL A 155 26.06 4.63 -8.33
N THR A 156 26.78 3.97 -7.42
CA THR A 156 28.04 3.29 -7.75
C THR A 156 27.84 2.05 -8.62
N GLN A 157 26.61 1.52 -8.63
CA GLN A 157 26.25 0.30 -9.36
C GLN A 157 25.62 0.58 -10.73
N LEU A 158 25.31 1.85 -11.05
CA LEU A 158 24.61 2.21 -12.29
C LEU A 158 25.36 1.75 -13.55
N GLU A 159 26.65 2.06 -13.65
CA GLU A 159 27.50 1.71 -14.81
C GLU A 159 27.75 0.20 -14.94
N GLY A 160 27.55 -0.58 -13.87
CA GLY A 160 27.65 -2.04 -13.90
C GLY A 160 26.37 -2.74 -14.39
N ILE A 161 25.23 -2.03 -14.36
CA ILE A 161 23.90 -2.61 -14.63
C ILE A 161 23.27 -2.00 -15.88
N ILE A 162 23.36 -0.68 -16.06
CA ILE A 162 22.89 0.02 -17.25
C ILE A 162 23.96 -0.13 -18.33
N SER A 163 23.57 -0.67 -19.48
CA SER A 163 24.47 -1.03 -20.56
C SER A 163 23.87 -0.69 -21.93
N GLU A 164 24.59 -0.94 -23.02
CA GLU A 164 24.08 -0.77 -24.39
C GLU A 164 22.85 -1.65 -24.71
N ARG A 165 22.64 -2.72 -23.92
CA ARG A 165 21.44 -3.55 -24.01
C ARG A 165 20.24 -2.94 -23.27
N SER A 166 20.47 -2.01 -22.35
CA SER A 166 19.40 -1.31 -21.64
C SER A 166 18.62 -0.43 -22.60
N LYS A 167 17.31 -0.69 -22.73
CA LYS A 167 16.42 0.09 -23.60
C LYS A 167 15.52 1.03 -22.83
N ILE A 168 15.23 0.69 -21.58
CA ILE A 168 14.52 1.58 -20.67
C ILE A 168 14.98 1.36 -19.22
N VAL A 169 15.07 2.45 -18.47
CA VAL A 169 15.35 2.49 -17.03
C VAL A 169 14.12 3.07 -16.34
N CYS A 170 13.45 2.28 -15.53
CA CYS A 170 12.25 2.67 -14.80
C CYS A 170 12.53 2.70 -13.30
N PHE A 171 12.23 3.82 -12.65
CA PHE A 171 12.51 3.99 -11.23
C PHE A 171 11.55 4.97 -10.56
N GLY A 172 11.28 4.78 -9.28
CA GLY A 172 10.54 5.75 -8.48
C GLY A 172 11.33 7.03 -8.27
N HIS A 173 10.67 8.19 -8.34
CA HIS A 173 11.24 9.44 -7.84
C HIS A 173 11.48 9.32 -6.33
N ILE A 174 10.47 8.81 -5.61
CA ILE A 174 10.50 8.56 -4.18
C ILE A 174 9.86 7.20 -3.90
N SER A 175 10.51 6.36 -3.08
CA SER A 175 9.93 5.09 -2.66
C SER A 175 8.70 5.30 -1.77
N ASN A 176 7.62 4.56 -2.03
CA ASN A 176 6.41 4.58 -1.19
C ASN A 176 6.57 3.87 0.15
N VAL A 177 7.70 3.22 0.39
CA VAL A 177 8.01 2.48 1.61
C VAL A 177 9.14 3.19 2.36
N VAL A 178 10.25 3.47 1.67
CA VAL A 178 11.45 4.03 2.29
C VAL A 178 11.30 5.53 2.56
N GLY A 179 10.58 6.27 1.70
CA GLY A 179 10.42 7.72 1.86
C GLY A 179 11.66 8.54 1.48
N ARG A 180 12.67 7.94 0.85
CA ARG A 180 13.86 8.62 0.31
C ARG A 180 13.72 8.98 -1.17
N ILE A 181 14.29 10.12 -1.53
CA ILE A 181 14.38 10.62 -2.91
C ILE A 181 15.56 9.92 -3.59
N ASN A 182 15.30 9.30 -4.75
CA ASN A 182 16.38 8.69 -5.52
C ASN A 182 17.27 9.75 -6.20
N PRO A 183 18.53 9.42 -6.55
CA PRO A 183 19.44 10.31 -7.28
C PRO A 183 19.08 10.38 -8.78
N ILE A 184 17.94 11.02 -9.09
CA ILE A 184 17.28 10.97 -10.40
C ILE A 184 18.16 11.50 -11.52
N GLU A 185 18.81 12.63 -11.30
CA GLU A 185 19.64 13.29 -12.32
C GLU A 185 20.79 12.38 -12.75
N GLU A 186 21.40 11.66 -11.80
CA GLU A 186 22.50 10.73 -12.06
C GLU A 186 22.02 9.48 -12.80
N ILE A 187 20.86 8.93 -12.41
CA ILE A 187 20.24 7.79 -13.10
C ILE A 187 19.91 8.17 -14.55
N ILE A 188 19.29 9.35 -14.78
CA ILE A 188 18.97 9.86 -16.12
C ILE A 188 20.25 10.08 -16.92
N ARG A 189 21.30 10.66 -16.31
CA ARG A 189 22.60 10.88 -16.97
C ARG A 189 23.20 9.58 -17.49
N VAL A 190 23.21 8.52 -16.67
CA VAL A 190 23.74 7.21 -17.07
C VAL A 190 22.82 6.54 -18.10
N ALA A 191 21.50 6.60 -17.96
CA ALA A 191 20.56 6.09 -18.96
C ALA A 191 20.79 6.73 -20.34
N ASN A 192 20.92 8.06 -20.37
CA ASN A 192 21.18 8.83 -21.59
C ASN A 192 22.51 8.47 -22.24
N LYS A 193 23.57 8.19 -21.45
CA LYS A 193 24.87 7.72 -21.97
C LYS A 193 24.71 6.46 -22.84
N TYR A 194 23.80 5.57 -22.46
CA TYR A 194 23.51 4.32 -23.19
C TYR A 194 22.28 4.41 -24.11
N GLN A 195 21.74 5.62 -24.31
CA GLN A 195 20.53 5.86 -25.12
C GLN A 195 19.30 5.05 -24.65
N ALA A 196 19.25 4.70 -23.35
CA ALA A 196 18.10 4.06 -22.74
C ALA A 196 17.06 5.13 -22.37
N LEU A 197 15.78 4.86 -22.65
CA LEU A 197 14.70 5.74 -22.20
C LEU A 197 14.55 5.70 -20.68
N THR A 198 13.91 6.71 -20.11
CA THR A 198 13.67 6.83 -18.67
C THR A 198 12.18 6.97 -18.36
N LEU A 199 11.68 6.14 -17.44
CA LEU A 199 10.33 6.28 -16.87
C LEU A 199 10.44 6.52 -15.38
N VAL A 200 10.01 7.70 -14.94
CA VAL A 200 10.03 8.10 -13.53
C VAL A 200 8.64 7.93 -12.91
N ASP A 201 8.51 7.05 -11.91
CA ASP A 201 7.30 6.95 -11.09
C ASP A 201 7.29 8.05 -10.01
N GLY A 202 6.55 9.11 -10.30
CA GLY A 202 6.37 10.28 -9.43
C GLY A 202 5.18 10.19 -8.48
N ALA A 203 4.60 9.00 -8.27
CA ALA A 203 3.37 8.85 -7.48
C ALA A 203 3.42 9.48 -6.09
N GLN A 204 4.56 9.39 -5.40
CA GLN A 204 4.76 10.02 -4.09
C GLN A 204 5.31 11.44 -4.23
N ALA A 205 6.27 11.65 -5.14
CA ALA A 205 6.95 12.94 -5.29
C ALA A 205 6.01 14.10 -5.62
N ILE A 206 4.96 13.86 -6.40
CA ILE A 206 4.06 14.92 -6.88
C ILE A 206 3.39 15.75 -5.77
N ALA A 207 3.28 15.21 -4.55
CA ALA A 207 2.70 15.91 -3.40
C ALA A 207 3.76 16.58 -2.49
N HIS A 208 5.02 16.19 -2.63
CA HIS A 208 6.09 16.49 -1.66
C HIS A 208 7.31 17.19 -2.29
N VAL A 209 7.37 17.30 -3.61
CA VAL A 209 8.49 17.90 -4.35
C VAL A 209 7.95 18.72 -5.52
N ASN A 210 8.58 19.86 -5.78
CA ASN A 210 8.31 20.62 -7.00
C ASN A 210 8.92 19.90 -8.19
N ILE A 211 8.10 19.54 -9.17
CA ILE A 211 8.54 18.77 -10.33
C ILE A 211 8.78 19.70 -11.51
N ASP A 212 9.96 19.57 -12.13
CA ASP A 212 10.30 20.19 -13.40
C ASP A 212 10.79 19.12 -14.37
N VAL A 213 9.87 18.55 -15.14
CA VAL A 213 10.22 17.47 -16.09
C VAL A 213 11.10 17.95 -17.23
N SER A 214 11.03 19.25 -17.58
CA SER A 214 11.89 19.85 -18.59
C SER A 214 13.35 19.94 -18.13
N ALA A 215 13.56 20.33 -16.87
CA ALA A 215 14.89 20.39 -16.26
C ALA A 215 15.46 18.99 -15.98
N LEU A 216 14.61 18.05 -15.50
CA LEU A 216 15.02 16.65 -15.28
C LEU A 216 15.41 15.96 -16.60
N GLY A 217 14.74 16.30 -17.70
CA GLY A 217 15.04 15.72 -19.01
C GLY A 217 14.62 14.25 -19.17
N CYS A 218 13.83 13.71 -18.24
CA CYS A 218 13.27 12.36 -18.33
C CYS A 218 12.34 12.19 -19.54
N ASP A 219 12.21 10.96 -20.03
CA ASP A 219 11.39 10.67 -21.23
C ASP A 219 9.90 10.53 -20.87
N PHE A 220 9.63 9.91 -19.73
CA PHE A 220 8.28 9.76 -19.17
C PHE A 220 8.27 10.06 -17.67
N TYR A 221 7.19 10.68 -17.21
CA TYR A 221 6.93 10.93 -15.80
C TYR A 221 5.47 10.65 -15.48
N VAL A 222 5.19 9.88 -14.44
CA VAL A 222 3.81 9.46 -14.11
C VAL A 222 3.43 9.86 -12.70
N PHE A 223 2.17 10.27 -12.50
CA PHE A 223 1.63 10.51 -11.16
C PHE A 223 0.13 10.22 -11.06
N SER A 224 -0.37 10.08 -9.83
CA SER A 224 -1.77 9.77 -9.54
C SER A 224 -2.41 10.86 -8.70
N ALA A 225 -3.57 11.36 -9.14
CA ALA A 225 -4.24 12.49 -8.49
C ALA A 225 -4.61 12.21 -7.02
N HIS A 226 -4.99 10.96 -6.70
CA HIS A 226 -5.44 10.59 -5.36
C HIS A 226 -4.34 10.60 -4.28
N LYS A 227 -3.07 10.78 -4.66
CA LYS A 227 -1.94 10.98 -3.75
C LYS A 227 -1.60 12.46 -3.53
N MET A 228 -2.17 13.37 -4.32
CA MET A 228 -1.99 14.82 -4.23
C MET A 228 -3.31 15.56 -3.96
N TYR A 229 -4.08 15.07 -2.99
CA TYR A 229 -5.38 15.63 -2.55
C TYR A 229 -6.49 15.60 -3.61
N GLY A 230 -6.21 15.08 -4.80
CA GLY A 230 -7.12 14.97 -5.93
C GLY A 230 -8.00 13.71 -5.90
N PRO A 231 -8.86 13.56 -6.90
CA PRO A 231 -9.82 12.46 -6.97
C PRO A 231 -9.18 11.12 -7.31
N THR A 232 -9.92 10.04 -7.07
CA THR A 232 -9.58 8.70 -7.55
C THR A 232 -9.87 8.55 -9.04
N GLY A 233 -9.21 7.58 -9.69
CA GLY A 233 -9.46 7.25 -11.10
C GLY A 233 -8.99 8.32 -12.09
N VAL A 234 -8.00 9.12 -11.68
CA VAL A 234 -7.31 10.10 -12.53
C VAL A 234 -5.81 10.00 -12.28
N GLY A 235 -5.06 9.85 -13.35
CA GLY A 235 -3.61 9.90 -13.39
C GLY A 235 -3.13 10.71 -14.58
N VAL A 236 -1.84 11.01 -14.55
CA VAL A 236 -1.16 11.74 -15.61
C VAL A 236 0.03 10.92 -16.06
N LEU A 237 0.15 10.79 -17.38
CA LEU A 237 1.39 10.43 -18.05
C LEU A 237 1.90 11.68 -18.74
N TYR A 238 3.07 12.16 -18.31
CA TYR A 238 3.92 13.00 -19.12
C TYR A 238 4.79 12.11 -20.01
N GLY A 239 4.91 12.46 -21.29
CA GLY A 239 5.93 11.91 -22.17
C GLY A 239 6.39 12.95 -23.17
N LYS A 240 7.68 12.95 -23.54
CA LYS A 240 8.19 13.85 -24.59
C LYS A 240 7.36 13.71 -25.86
N GLN A 241 6.98 14.84 -26.46
CA GLN A 241 6.02 14.86 -27.57
C GLN A 241 6.46 13.93 -28.73
N GLU A 242 7.73 14.00 -29.12
CA GLU A 242 8.32 13.19 -30.20
C GLU A 242 8.21 11.67 -29.95
N LEU A 243 8.35 11.23 -28.69
CA LEU A 243 8.20 9.83 -28.32
C LEU A 243 6.72 9.41 -28.40
N LEU A 244 5.81 10.23 -27.85
CA LEU A 244 4.38 9.95 -27.86
C LEU A 244 3.79 9.93 -29.30
N GLU A 245 4.33 10.74 -30.21
CA GLU A 245 3.97 10.73 -31.62
C GLU A 245 4.35 9.40 -32.30
N ASP A 246 5.52 8.84 -31.98
CA ASP A 246 6.04 7.58 -32.54
C ASP A 246 5.42 6.31 -31.91
N ILE A 247 5.02 6.36 -30.64
CA ILE A 247 4.47 5.22 -29.91
C ILE A 247 3.06 4.85 -30.45
N PRO A 248 2.77 3.58 -30.82
CA PRO A 248 1.45 3.20 -31.33
C PRO A 248 0.35 3.32 -30.25
N PRO A 249 -0.94 3.43 -30.62
CA PRO A 249 -2.03 3.53 -29.64
C PRO A 249 -2.06 2.37 -28.62
N TYR A 250 -2.62 2.64 -27.43
CA TYR A 250 -2.73 1.66 -26.34
C TYR A 250 -4.12 1.02 -26.27
N GLN A 251 -5.12 1.80 -25.89
CA GLN A 251 -6.53 1.42 -25.92
C GLN A 251 -7.16 1.97 -27.21
N ALA A 252 -8.12 1.25 -27.78
CA ALA A 252 -8.77 1.61 -29.04
C ALA A 252 -10.28 1.76 -28.87
N GLY A 253 -10.87 2.74 -29.54
CA GLY A 253 -12.29 3.05 -29.45
C GLY A 253 -12.62 4.43 -30.00
N GLY A 254 -13.74 5.01 -29.56
CA GLY A 254 -14.06 6.42 -29.84
C GLY A 254 -13.02 7.40 -29.28
N GLU A 255 -13.13 8.67 -29.67
CA GLU A 255 -12.23 9.80 -29.30
C GLU A 255 -10.80 9.73 -29.84
N MET A 256 -10.13 8.58 -29.75
CA MET A 256 -8.74 8.39 -30.16
C MET A 256 -8.51 8.19 -31.68
N ILE A 257 -9.59 8.17 -32.45
CA ILE A 257 -9.57 8.03 -33.92
C ILE A 257 -9.70 9.38 -34.62
N LYS A 258 -9.18 9.46 -35.85
CA LYS A 258 -9.43 10.55 -36.81
C LYS A 258 -10.47 10.14 -37.85
N ALA A 259 -10.36 8.94 -38.40
CA ALA A 259 -11.33 8.35 -39.31
C ALA A 259 -11.38 6.82 -39.17
N VAL A 260 -12.57 6.24 -39.32
CA VAL A 260 -12.82 4.79 -39.23
C VAL A 260 -13.64 4.34 -40.44
N SER A 261 -13.16 3.32 -41.14
CA SER A 261 -13.93 2.49 -42.08
C SER A 261 -13.72 1.01 -41.75
N PHE A 262 -14.42 0.10 -42.44
CA PHE A 262 -14.20 -1.33 -42.26
C PHE A 262 -12.85 -1.81 -42.81
N GLU A 263 -12.27 -1.08 -43.75
CA GLU A 263 -10.98 -1.38 -44.39
C GLU A 263 -9.81 -0.83 -43.57
N GLN A 264 -9.94 0.36 -42.99
CA GLN A 264 -8.84 1.02 -42.28
C GLN A 264 -9.31 2.02 -41.21
N THR A 265 -8.47 2.18 -40.18
CA THR A 265 -8.58 3.24 -39.18
C THR A 265 -7.34 4.13 -39.21
N THR A 266 -7.54 5.45 -39.09
CA THR A 266 -6.47 6.42 -38.82
C THR A 266 -6.68 7.03 -37.44
N PHE A 267 -5.59 7.25 -36.71
CA PHE A 267 -5.63 7.68 -35.32
C PHE A 267 -5.56 9.21 -35.19
N ASN A 268 -6.06 9.71 -34.06
CA ASN A 268 -6.03 11.12 -33.71
C ASN A 268 -4.60 11.55 -33.31
N ASP A 269 -4.39 12.86 -33.25
CA ASP A 269 -3.14 13.45 -32.79
C ASP A 269 -3.06 13.43 -31.26
N LEU A 270 -1.89 13.81 -30.72
CA LEU A 270 -1.73 13.98 -29.27
C LEU A 270 -2.59 15.14 -28.74
N PRO A 271 -3.14 15.02 -27.53
CA PRO A 271 -3.03 13.88 -26.60
C PRO A 271 -4.06 12.76 -26.85
N TYR A 272 -5.07 13.02 -27.67
CA TYR A 272 -6.27 12.19 -27.83
C TYR A 272 -5.99 10.77 -28.34
N LYS A 273 -4.88 10.57 -29.07
CA LYS A 273 -4.38 9.26 -29.51
C LYS A 273 -4.39 8.19 -28.41
N PHE A 274 -4.20 8.58 -27.15
CA PHE A 274 -4.11 7.68 -26.00
C PHE A 274 -5.31 7.74 -25.05
N GLU A 275 -6.34 8.53 -25.38
CA GLU A 275 -7.50 8.77 -24.51
C GLU A 275 -8.75 8.16 -25.15
N ALA A 276 -8.82 6.83 -25.16
CA ALA A 276 -9.88 6.08 -25.80
C ALA A 276 -11.20 6.13 -25.01
N GLY A 277 -12.30 6.42 -25.70
CA GLY A 277 -13.64 6.48 -25.11
C GLY A 277 -13.88 7.75 -24.28
N THR A 278 -15.03 7.78 -23.59
CA THR A 278 -15.37 8.93 -22.74
C THR A 278 -14.45 8.96 -21.51
N PRO A 279 -13.72 10.07 -21.26
CA PRO A 279 -12.80 10.14 -20.14
C PRO A 279 -13.51 10.40 -18.81
N ASN A 280 -12.77 10.33 -17.71
CA ASN A 280 -13.25 10.74 -16.38
C ASN A 280 -13.29 12.29 -16.28
N ILE A 281 -14.27 12.92 -16.93
CA ILE A 281 -14.35 14.39 -17.08
C ILE A 281 -14.42 15.08 -15.72
N ALA A 282 -15.35 14.64 -14.85
CA ALA A 282 -15.55 15.22 -13.52
C ALA A 282 -14.28 15.10 -12.66
N GLY A 283 -13.60 13.94 -12.72
CA GLY A 283 -12.34 13.71 -12.02
C GLY A 283 -11.23 14.61 -12.54
N VAL A 284 -11.08 14.76 -13.85
CA VAL A 284 -10.05 15.68 -14.40
C VAL A 284 -10.34 17.11 -13.95
N VAL A 285 -11.59 17.59 -14.03
CA VAL A 285 -11.94 18.93 -13.53
C VAL A 285 -11.60 19.10 -12.04
N ALA A 286 -11.89 18.09 -11.21
CA ALA A 286 -11.56 18.11 -9.79
C ALA A 286 -10.04 18.03 -9.52
N LEU A 287 -9.25 17.33 -10.34
CA LEU A 287 -7.77 17.40 -10.29
C LEU A 287 -7.28 18.83 -10.54
N GLY A 288 -7.88 19.55 -11.50
CA GLY A 288 -7.54 20.95 -11.75
C GLY A 288 -7.81 21.87 -10.55
N VAL A 289 -8.77 21.52 -9.70
CA VAL A 289 -9.02 22.21 -8.42
C VAL A 289 -7.99 21.80 -7.37
N ALA A 290 -7.59 20.52 -7.31
CA ALA A 290 -6.55 20.04 -6.41
C ALA A 290 -5.18 20.70 -6.70
N ILE A 291 -4.80 20.82 -7.98
CA ILE A 291 -3.60 21.56 -8.41
C ILE A 291 -3.66 23.00 -7.91
N SER A 292 -4.76 23.71 -8.20
CA SER A 292 -4.92 25.10 -7.75
C SER A 292 -5.02 25.25 -6.24
N PHE A 293 -5.47 24.22 -5.52
CA PHE A 293 -5.45 24.19 -4.07
C PHE A 293 -4.00 24.17 -3.55
N ILE A 294 -3.15 23.27 -4.07
CA ILE A 294 -1.73 23.19 -3.70
C ILE A 294 -1.01 24.51 -4.02
N GLU A 295 -1.19 25.05 -5.23
CA GLU A 295 -0.55 26.31 -5.65
C GLU A 295 -0.91 27.49 -4.75
N LYS A 296 -2.18 27.62 -4.35
CA LYS A 296 -2.66 28.72 -3.50
C LYS A 296 -2.07 28.69 -2.10
N GLN A 297 -1.84 27.51 -1.53
CA GLN A 297 -1.27 27.36 -0.19
C GLN A 297 0.23 27.70 -0.16
N GLY A 298 0.89 27.70 -1.32
CA GLY A 298 2.30 27.97 -1.47
C GLY A 298 3.15 26.77 -1.04
N TYR A 299 3.76 26.10 -2.01
CA TYR A 299 4.61 24.92 -1.81
C TYR A 299 5.60 25.06 -0.67
N ARG A 300 6.33 26.19 -0.60
CA ARG A 300 7.38 26.39 0.39
C ARG A 300 6.87 26.26 1.84
N GLY A 301 5.66 26.73 2.12
CA GLY A 301 5.09 26.66 3.47
C GLY A 301 4.66 25.26 3.86
N ILE A 302 4.03 24.53 2.93
CA ILE A 302 3.67 23.12 3.10
C ILE A 302 4.92 22.26 3.31
N LEU A 303 5.91 22.39 2.42
CA LEU A 303 7.13 21.58 2.46
C LEU A 303 7.97 21.84 3.71
N GLU A 304 8.05 23.10 4.16
CA GLU A 304 8.71 23.45 5.41
C GLU A 304 8.02 22.79 6.62
N TYR A 305 6.68 22.80 6.64
CA TYR A 305 5.92 22.16 7.71
C TYR A 305 6.05 20.63 7.68
N GLU A 306 5.97 20.02 6.50
CA GLU A 306 6.18 18.59 6.33
C GLU A 306 7.60 18.20 6.77
N ARG A 307 8.63 18.97 6.44
CA ARG A 307 9.99 18.73 6.93
C ARG A 307 10.09 18.76 8.46
N GLN A 308 9.40 19.70 9.12
CA GLN A 308 9.36 19.75 10.59
C GLN A 308 8.64 18.53 11.17
N LEU A 309 7.51 18.13 10.57
CA LEU A 309 6.82 16.89 10.95
C LEU A 309 7.70 15.66 10.73
N THR A 310 8.45 15.61 9.63
CA THR A 310 9.33 14.49 9.30
C THR A 310 10.41 14.33 10.38
N GLN A 311 11.14 15.41 10.67
CA GLN A 311 12.20 15.40 11.67
C GLN A 311 11.65 15.02 13.06
N TYR A 312 10.55 15.65 13.47
CA TYR A 312 9.96 15.38 14.77
C TYR A 312 9.44 13.95 14.89
N CYS A 313 8.74 13.45 13.86
CA CYS A 313 8.22 12.09 13.87
C CYS A 313 9.34 11.07 13.92
N PHE A 314 10.42 11.28 13.16
CA PHE A 314 11.61 10.42 13.20
C PHE A 314 12.22 10.35 14.61
N GLU A 315 12.42 11.51 15.26
CA GLU A 315 12.96 11.59 16.62
C GLU A 315 12.05 10.88 17.64
N GLN A 316 10.73 11.11 17.57
CA GLN A 316 9.79 10.48 18.49
C GLN A 316 9.69 8.96 18.27
N LEU A 317 9.65 8.49 17.03
CA LEU A 317 9.64 7.06 16.71
C LEU A 317 10.95 6.37 17.12
N SER A 318 12.10 7.03 16.92
CA SER A 318 13.41 6.51 17.33
C SER A 318 13.51 6.28 18.85
N SER A 319 12.71 7.00 19.63
CA SER A 319 12.66 6.83 21.09
C SER A 319 11.81 5.65 21.57
N VAL A 320 11.11 4.95 20.67
CA VAL A 320 10.28 3.79 21.02
C VAL A 320 11.16 2.55 21.12
N GLN A 321 11.29 1.97 22.32
CA GLN A 321 12.07 0.75 22.53
C GLN A 321 11.53 -0.40 21.66
N GLY A 322 12.45 -1.06 20.93
CA GLY A 322 12.13 -2.19 20.05
C GLY A 322 11.57 -1.80 18.70
N LEU A 323 11.42 -0.50 18.39
CA LEU A 323 11.09 -0.05 17.04
C LEU A 323 12.35 -0.10 16.17
N ASN A 324 12.28 -0.77 15.03
CA ASN A 324 13.38 -0.84 14.07
C ASN A 324 12.91 -0.28 12.73
N PHE A 325 13.48 0.83 12.28
CA PHE A 325 13.28 1.30 10.92
C PHE A 325 13.83 0.27 9.92
N ILE A 326 13.23 0.21 8.74
CA ILE A 326 13.65 -0.75 7.70
C ILE A 326 14.91 -0.29 6.94
N VAL A 327 15.28 0.98 7.08
CA VAL A 327 16.48 1.62 6.51
C VAL A 327 17.05 2.61 7.51
N ASP A 328 18.29 3.02 7.28
CA ASP A 328 18.97 4.02 8.10
C ASP A 328 18.56 5.46 7.72
N GLU A 329 18.82 6.39 8.64
CA GLU A 329 18.58 7.83 8.54
C GLU A 329 17.11 8.29 8.50
N VAL A 330 16.94 9.60 8.58
CA VAL A 330 15.66 10.28 8.42
C VAL A 330 15.20 10.19 6.95
N PRO A 331 13.92 9.90 6.67
CA PRO A 331 13.39 9.95 5.30
C PRO A 331 13.28 11.40 4.80
N ASP A 332 13.27 11.60 3.49
CA ASP A 332 13.15 12.95 2.88
C ASP A 332 11.72 13.48 2.93
N ILE A 333 10.74 12.58 2.88
CA ILE A 333 9.31 12.88 3.01
C ILE A 333 8.77 12.21 4.27
N PRO A 334 7.59 12.63 4.81
CA PRO A 334 7.07 12.07 6.05
C PRO A 334 6.47 10.67 5.87
N VAL A 335 7.28 9.70 5.44
CA VAL A 335 6.94 8.28 5.27
C VAL A 335 7.93 7.45 6.08
N PHE A 336 7.42 6.77 7.11
CA PHE A 336 8.19 5.99 8.06
C PHE A 336 7.76 4.54 7.98
N SER A 337 8.69 3.66 7.62
CA SER A 337 8.46 2.22 7.62
C SER A 337 9.33 1.56 8.69
N PHE A 338 8.70 0.77 9.55
CA PHE A 338 9.35 0.15 10.69
C PHE A 338 8.68 -1.17 11.08
N THR A 339 9.40 -1.95 11.88
CA THR A 339 8.88 -3.11 12.60
C THR A 339 8.95 -2.87 14.11
N LEU A 340 8.21 -3.64 14.89
CA LEU A 340 8.27 -3.59 16.35
C LEU A 340 8.65 -4.97 16.89
N THR A 341 9.80 -5.07 17.54
CA THR A 341 10.38 -6.33 18.02
C THR A 341 9.37 -7.14 18.83
N GLY A 342 9.20 -8.41 18.46
CA GLY A 342 8.29 -9.33 19.17
C GLY A 342 6.80 -9.09 18.90
N GLN A 343 6.44 -8.18 17.99
CA GLN A 343 5.06 -7.93 17.57
C GLN A 343 4.89 -8.17 16.06
N HIS A 344 3.77 -8.78 15.69
CA HIS A 344 3.41 -8.92 14.30
C HIS A 344 2.84 -7.59 13.77
N ASN A 345 3.27 -7.16 12.58
CA ASN A 345 2.94 -5.84 12.02
C ASN A 345 1.43 -5.56 11.99
N HIS A 346 0.62 -6.57 11.62
CA HIS A 346 -0.83 -6.44 11.54
C HIS A 346 -1.50 -6.29 12.92
N ASP A 347 -0.93 -6.89 13.97
CA ASP A 347 -1.45 -6.78 15.34
C ASP A 347 -1.22 -5.35 15.86
N VAL A 348 -0.05 -4.76 15.59
CA VAL A 348 0.24 -3.36 15.91
C VAL A 348 -0.71 -2.42 15.17
N ALA A 349 -0.89 -2.61 13.86
CA ALA A 349 -1.81 -1.78 13.07
C ALA A 349 -3.26 -1.86 13.58
N THR A 350 -3.71 -3.06 13.97
CA THR A 350 -5.05 -3.27 14.56
C THR A 350 -5.19 -2.56 15.91
N ALA A 351 -4.16 -2.66 16.77
CA ALA A 351 -4.16 -2.00 18.06
C ALA A 351 -4.22 -0.47 17.90
N LEU A 352 -3.48 0.09 16.93
CA LEU A 352 -3.53 1.52 16.60
C LEU A 352 -4.91 1.95 16.05
N ASP A 353 -5.53 1.14 15.19
CA ASP A 353 -6.88 1.43 14.65
C ASP A 353 -7.96 1.44 15.74
N SER A 354 -7.84 0.59 16.77
CA SER A 354 -8.77 0.55 17.91
C SER A 354 -8.84 1.87 18.69
N VAL A 355 -7.78 2.69 18.60
CA VAL A 355 -7.69 4.01 19.23
C VAL A 355 -7.80 5.17 18.22
N GLY A 356 -8.19 4.87 16.97
CA GLY A 356 -8.46 5.85 15.91
C GLY A 356 -7.26 6.22 15.04
N ILE A 357 -6.12 5.50 15.15
CA ILE A 357 -4.91 5.77 14.37
C ILE A 357 -4.84 4.83 13.16
N ALA A 358 -5.02 5.40 11.97
CA ALA A 358 -4.91 4.67 10.71
C ALA A 358 -3.47 4.66 10.20
N VAL A 359 -2.82 3.50 10.31
CA VAL A 359 -1.55 3.17 9.64
C VAL A 359 -1.75 2.02 8.68
N ARG A 360 -0.76 1.70 7.85
CA ARG A 360 -0.79 0.51 6.99
C ARG A 360 0.21 -0.53 7.47
N SER A 361 -0.16 -1.80 7.37
CA SER A 361 0.76 -2.93 7.58
C SER A 361 0.79 -3.80 6.32
N GLY A 362 1.93 -4.41 6.02
CA GLY A 362 2.11 -5.41 4.97
C GLY A 362 3.31 -5.10 4.09
N HIS A 363 3.24 -5.51 2.83
CA HIS A 363 4.32 -5.34 1.85
C HIS A 363 4.26 -4.01 1.08
N HIS A 364 3.18 -3.23 1.26
CA HIS A 364 2.96 -1.94 0.60
C HIS A 364 3.13 -1.94 -0.93
N CYS A 365 2.76 -3.06 -1.57
CA CYS A 365 2.95 -3.30 -2.99
C CYS A 365 4.43 -3.17 -3.43
N ALA A 366 5.37 -3.59 -2.58
CA ALA A 366 6.82 -3.59 -2.84
C ALA A 366 7.45 -4.88 -2.29
N MET A 367 6.85 -6.04 -2.58
CA MET A 367 7.34 -7.34 -2.08
C MET A 367 8.82 -7.62 -2.41
N PRO A 368 9.37 -7.27 -3.60
CA PRO A 368 10.80 -7.42 -3.86
C PRO A 368 11.69 -6.61 -2.92
N LEU A 369 11.24 -5.44 -2.46
CA LEU A 369 11.95 -4.66 -1.44
C LEU A 369 11.98 -5.40 -0.11
N MET A 370 10.84 -5.98 0.31
CA MET A 370 10.76 -6.76 1.55
C MET A 370 11.72 -7.95 1.51
N GLN A 371 11.76 -8.67 0.39
CA GLN A 371 12.70 -9.75 0.16
C GLN A 371 14.16 -9.27 0.16
N TYR A 372 14.45 -8.14 -0.49
CA TYR A 372 15.79 -7.54 -0.55
C TYR A 372 16.31 -7.15 0.85
N LEU A 373 15.43 -6.63 1.70
CA LEU A 373 15.72 -6.26 3.08
C LEU A 373 15.63 -7.44 4.06
N ASN A 374 15.26 -8.64 3.58
CA ASN A 374 15.05 -9.85 4.38
C ASN A 374 14.05 -9.64 5.54
N ILE A 375 12.90 -9.05 5.23
CA ILE A 375 11.76 -8.87 6.16
C ILE A 375 10.46 -9.36 5.51
N ASP A 376 9.51 -9.82 6.32
CA ASP A 376 8.21 -10.28 5.80
C ASP A 376 7.25 -9.12 5.48
N GLY A 377 7.53 -7.94 6.01
CA GLY A 377 6.73 -6.73 5.83
C GLY A 377 7.03 -5.71 6.93
N CYS A 378 6.35 -4.58 6.87
CA CYS A 378 6.49 -3.52 7.87
C CYS A 378 5.16 -2.84 8.19
N ILE A 379 5.21 -1.97 9.18
CA ILE A 379 4.21 -0.94 9.44
C ILE A 379 4.69 0.32 8.73
N ARG A 380 3.79 0.99 8.02
CA ARG A 380 4.04 2.28 7.38
C ARG A 380 3.13 3.34 7.98
N LEU A 381 3.76 4.36 8.55
CA LEU A 381 3.16 5.59 9.02
C LEU A 381 3.56 6.70 8.05
N SER A 382 2.60 7.32 7.39
CA SER A 382 2.83 8.35 6.36
C SER A 382 1.97 9.58 6.63
N LEU A 383 2.60 10.73 6.86
CA LEU A 383 1.91 11.98 7.17
C LEU A 383 1.72 12.85 5.93
N SER A 384 1.00 13.94 6.12
CA SER A 384 0.76 15.02 5.16
C SER A 384 0.65 16.34 5.94
N ALA A 385 0.69 17.47 5.25
CA ALA A 385 0.60 18.81 5.86
C ALA A 385 -0.64 19.10 6.72
N TYR A 386 -1.70 18.26 6.69
CA TYR A 386 -2.82 18.36 7.62
C TYR A 386 -2.65 17.56 8.91
N ASN A 387 -1.55 16.83 9.08
CA ASN A 387 -1.23 16.13 10.32
C ASN A 387 -0.51 17.05 11.31
N SER A 388 -0.47 16.66 12.59
CA SER A 388 0.07 17.48 13.67
C SER A 388 1.08 16.77 14.57
N PHE A 389 1.88 17.55 15.28
CA PHE A 389 2.79 17.05 16.33
C PHE A 389 2.04 16.29 17.43
N GLN A 390 0.85 16.74 17.82
CA GLN A 390 0.05 16.07 18.85
C GLN A 390 -0.45 14.68 18.40
N GLU A 391 -0.75 14.53 17.11
CA GLU A 391 -1.10 13.22 16.53
C GLU A 391 0.10 12.26 16.56
N ILE A 392 1.31 12.79 16.33
CA ILE A 392 2.57 12.02 16.45
C ILE A 392 2.76 11.58 17.91
N ASP A 393 2.67 12.51 18.86
CA ASP A 393 2.87 12.24 20.30
C ASP A 393 1.93 11.13 20.80
N PHE A 394 0.64 11.25 20.47
CA PHE A 394 -0.35 10.26 20.86
C PHE A 394 -0.02 8.90 20.25
N THR A 395 0.38 8.84 18.97
CA THR A 395 0.75 7.58 18.31
C THR A 395 1.98 6.94 18.94
N VAL A 396 3.01 7.73 19.25
CA VAL A 396 4.24 7.27 19.91
C VAL A 396 3.93 6.73 21.31
N GLN A 397 3.04 7.37 22.05
CA GLN A 397 2.56 6.86 23.35
C GLN A 397 1.90 5.48 23.21
N GLN A 398 1.07 5.28 22.18
CA GLN A 398 0.45 3.96 21.94
C GLN A 398 1.48 2.90 21.56
N LEU A 399 2.46 3.26 20.73
CA LEU A 399 3.56 2.35 20.35
C LEU A 399 4.41 1.94 21.56
N ARG A 400 4.76 2.87 22.46
CA ARG A 400 5.46 2.55 23.72
C ARG A 400 4.65 1.60 24.61
N SER A 401 3.35 1.82 24.71
CA SER A 401 2.46 0.93 25.49
C SER A 401 2.46 -0.51 24.92
N LEU A 402 2.54 -0.65 23.60
CA LEU A 402 2.61 -1.94 22.91
C LEU A 402 3.98 -2.62 23.05
N SER A 403 5.08 -1.86 23.17
CA SER A 403 6.42 -2.41 23.41
C SER A 403 6.61 -2.82 24.88
N GLU A 404 6.16 -2.03 25.84
CA GLU A 404 6.27 -2.31 27.29
C GLU A 404 5.46 -3.54 27.73
N SER A 405 4.35 -3.83 27.03
CA SER A 405 3.55 -5.05 27.25
C SER A 405 4.36 -6.35 27.04
N ILE A 406 5.56 -6.27 26.46
CA ILE A 406 6.52 -7.38 26.31
C ILE A 406 7.57 -7.39 27.44
N SER A 407 8.12 -6.24 27.85
CA SER A 407 9.17 -6.20 28.88
C SER A 407 8.70 -6.80 30.20
N ASN A 408 7.47 -6.46 30.63
CA ASN A 408 6.89 -7.03 31.85
C ASN A 408 6.64 -8.55 31.74
N VAL A 409 6.50 -9.09 30.52
CA VAL A 409 6.31 -10.53 30.29
C VAL A 409 7.63 -11.28 30.25
N ILE A 410 8.69 -10.68 29.73
CA ILE A 410 10.04 -11.27 29.74
C ILE A 410 10.61 -11.21 31.16
N ASP A 411 10.39 -10.11 31.87
CA ASP A 411 10.82 -9.96 33.27
C ASP A 411 10.09 -10.94 34.19
N ASP A 412 8.77 -11.16 34.05
CA ASP A 412 8.02 -12.19 34.80
C ASP A 412 8.54 -13.62 34.50
N LEU A 413 8.98 -13.89 33.27
CA LEU A 413 9.56 -15.19 32.89
C LEU A 413 10.99 -15.36 33.43
N SER A 414 11.74 -14.28 33.61
CA SER A 414 13.08 -14.32 34.22
C SER A 414 13.07 -14.27 35.76
N ALA A 415 12.07 -13.64 36.38
CA ALA A 415 11.90 -13.55 37.83
C ALA A 415 11.35 -14.86 38.44
N SER A 416 10.79 -15.77 37.63
CA SER A 416 10.35 -17.10 38.07
C SER A 416 11.45 -18.17 38.08
N LYS A 417 12.72 -17.80 37.86
CA LYS A 417 13.88 -18.70 38.01
C LYS A 417 14.55 -18.54 39.37
N SER A 418 13.85 -18.84 40.45
CA SER A 418 14.46 -19.21 41.73
C SER A 418 13.45 -19.99 42.57
N ASP A 419 13.81 -21.25 42.83
CA ASP A 419 13.26 -22.14 43.86
C ASP A 419 11.75 -22.39 43.84
N ASP A 420 11.29 -23.19 42.88
CA ASP A 420 10.31 -24.28 43.12
C ASP A 420 10.22 -25.20 41.88
N MET A 421 11.33 -25.89 41.59
CA MET A 421 11.34 -27.05 40.70
C MET A 421 10.79 -28.28 41.45
N ILE A 422 9.48 -28.30 41.73
CA ILE A 422 8.57 -29.47 41.90
C ILE A 422 7.16 -28.86 42.11
N SER A 423 6.47 -28.52 41.02
CA SER A 423 4.97 -28.52 40.92
C SER A 423 4.40 -27.85 39.65
N VAL A 424 5.22 -27.27 38.76
CA VAL A 424 4.68 -26.51 37.60
C VAL A 424 4.43 -27.37 36.34
N ASN A 425 4.78 -28.66 36.34
CA ASN A 425 4.51 -29.58 35.21
C ASN A 425 3.09 -30.19 35.19
N ALA A 426 2.11 -29.57 35.85
CA ALA A 426 0.74 -30.11 35.97
C ALA A 426 -0.37 -29.29 35.29
N LEU A 427 -0.06 -28.25 34.48
CA LEU A 427 -1.10 -27.39 33.85
C LEU A 427 -0.93 -27.14 32.34
N ALA A 428 -0.09 -27.91 31.65
CA ALA A 428 0.12 -27.82 30.20
C ALA A 428 -0.70 -28.87 29.44
N ASN A 429 -2.02 -28.67 29.40
CA ASN A 429 -3.05 -29.22 28.50
C ASN A 429 -4.39 -29.14 29.25
N SER A 430 -4.83 -27.93 29.60
CA SER A 430 -6.25 -27.75 29.88
C SER A 430 -6.98 -27.97 28.56
N ASN A 431 -7.77 -29.05 28.45
CA ASN A 431 -8.79 -29.22 27.42
C ASN A 431 -9.72 -28.00 27.48
N LEU A 432 -9.40 -26.92 26.78
CA LEU A 432 -10.28 -25.76 26.64
C LEU A 432 -11.51 -26.25 25.89
N ALA A 433 -12.64 -26.29 26.57
CA ALA A 433 -13.90 -26.66 25.95
C ALA A 433 -14.54 -25.43 25.30
N VAL A 434 -15.45 -25.67 24.35
CA VAL A 434 -16.30 -24.64 23.73
C VAL A 434 -16.97 -23.75 24.80
N ASP A 435 -17.46 -24.34 25.88
CA ASP A 435 -18.14 -23.61 26.96
C ASP A 435 -17.20 -22.67 27.73
N ASP A 436 -15.93 -23.04 27.90
CA ASP A 436 -14.94 -22.18 28.54
C ASP A 436 -14.65 -20.94 27.68
N ILE A 437 -14.51 -21.13 26.37
CA ILE A 437 -14.31 -20.03 25.41
C ILE A 437 -15.53 -19.12 25.40
N LEU A 438 -16.75 -19.68 25.35
CA LEU A 438 -18.00 -18.91 25.38
C LEU A 438 -18.13 -18.09 26.67
N ALA A 439 -17.86 -18.70 27.82
CA ALA A 439 -17.91 -18.03 29.12
C ALA A 439 -16.87 -16.90 29.23
N MET A 440 -15.66 -17.12 28.69
CA MET A 440 -14.61 -16.10 28.64
C MET A 440 -15.03 -14.91 27.76
N PHE A 441 -15.53 -15.16 26.55
CA PHE A 441 -15.97 -14.11 25.64
C PHE A 441 -17.24 -13.38 26.11
N ALA A 442 -18.11 -14.04 26.87
CA ALA A 442 -19.28 -13.42 27.48
C ALA A 442 -18.90 -12.39 28.56
N LYS A 443 -17.77 -12.58 29.25
CA LYS A 443 -17.25 -11.61 30.25
C LYS A 443 -16.62 -10.37 29.60
N ALA A 444 -16.14 -10.50 28.37
CA ALA A 444 -15.54 -9.41 27.61
C ALA A 444 -16.60 -8.48 26.99
N LYS A 445 -16.81 -7.32 27.62
CA LYS A 445 -17.89 -6.37 27.26
C LYS A 445 -17.61 -5.52 26.01
N SER A 446 -16.37 -5.47 25.53
CA SER A 446 -15.96 -4.72 24.34
C SER A 446 -15.19 -5.61 23.37
N TRP A 447 -15.14 -5.21 22.10
CA TRP A 447 -14.30 -5.89 21.12
C TRP A 447 -12.83 -5.91 21.53
N ASP A 448 -12.29 -4.80 22.05
CA ASP A 448 -10.89 -4.76 22.51
C ASP A 448 -10.61 -5.79 23.62
N SER A 449 -11.58 -6.00 24.50
CA SER A 449 -11.48 -7.02 25.55
C SER A 449 -11.50 -8.42 24.95
N LYS A 450 -12.39 -8.69 23.99
CA LYS A 450 -12.43 -9.97 23.25
C LYS A 450 -11.15 -10.21 22.47
N HIS A 451 -10.63 -9.20 21.78
CA HIS A 451 -9.37 -9.25 21.05
C HIS A 451 -8.19 -9.55 21.99
N ARG A 452 -8.18 -8.98 23.19
CA ARG A 452 -7.20 -9.32 24.23
C ARG A 452 -7.28 -10.79 24.64
N GLU A 453 -8.48 -11.34 24.83
CA GLU A 453 -8.64 -12.77 25.12
C GLU A 453 -8.10 -13.65 23.98
N ILE A 454 -8.34 -13.29 22.71
CA ILE A 454 -7.75 -13.98 21.56
C ILE A 454 -6.22 -13.95 21.64
N MET A 455 -5.62 -12.79 21.86
CA MET A 455 -4.16 -12.67 21.98
C MET A 455 -3.61 -13.49 23.16
N MET A 456 -4.32 -13.53 24.29
CA MET A 456 -3.93 -14.30 25.47
C MET A 456 -4.00 -15.81 25.21
N LEU A 457 -5.03 -16.29 24.51
CA LEU A 457 -5.09 -17.67 24.02
C LEU A 457 -3.91 -17.98 23.10
N GLY A 458 -3.60 -17.09 22.16
CA GLY A 458 -2.48 -17.26 21.23
C GLY A 458 -1.09 -17.21 21.88
N LYS A 459 -0.98 -16.58 23.06
CA LYS A 459 0.22 -16.61 23.91
C LYS A 459 0.39 -17.95 24.63
N LYS A 460 -0.71 -18.57 25.05
CA LYS A 460 -0.71 -19.85 25.78
C LYS A 460 -0.55 -21.07 24.86
N GLN A 461 -0.78 -20.90 23.56
CA GLN A 461 -0.66 -21.99 22.60
C GLN A 461 0.80 -22.43 22.43
N LEU A 462 1.03 -23.75 22.43
CA LEU A 462 2.33 -24.34 22.14
C LEU A 462 2.72 -24.07 20.68
N ARG A 463 4.00 -23.73 20.46
CA ARG A 463 4.58 -23.55 19.13
C ARG A 463 4.85 -24.90 18.49
N LEU A 464 4.69 -24.97 17.17
CA LEU A 464 5.12 -26.14 16.40
C LEU A 464 6.64 -26.12 16.22
N PRO A 465 7.32 -27.27 16.35
CA PRO A 465 8.70 -27.44 15.91
C PRO A 465 8.89 -27.01 14.46
N ASP A 466 10.07 -26.47 14.12
CA ASP A 466 10.32 -25.99 12.75
C ASP A 466 10.31 -27.11 11.71
N GLU A 467 10.69 -28.33 12.09
CA GLU A 467 10.60 -29.54 11.26
C GLU A 467 9.17 -29.90 10.85
N ASP A 468 8.17 -29.49 11.62
CA ASP A 468 6.76 -29.75 11.34
C ASP A 468 6.11 -28.64 10.48
N LYS A 469 6.81 -27.51 10.23
CA LYS A 469 6.33 -26.38 9.42
C LYS A 469 6.70 -26.56 7.95
N THR A 470 6.05 -27.52 7.31
CA THR A 470 6.30 -27.90 5.91
C THR A 470 5.21 -27.36 4.97
N GLU A 471 5.41 -27.49 3.65
CA GLU A 471 4.35 -27.17 2.68
C GLU A 471 3.08 -28.02 2.88
N LEU A 472 3.19 -29.23 3.43
CA LEU A 472 2.04 -30.10 3.69
C LEU A 472 1.16 -29.60 4.84
N SER A 473 1.80 -29.08 5.89
CA SER A 473 1.12 -28.52 7.05
C SER A 473 0.68 -27.06 6.84
N LEU A 474 1.23 -26.36 5.85
CA LEU A 474 0.88 -24.98 5.52
C LEU A 474 -0.60 -24.85 5.09
N ILE A 475 -1.26 -23.82 5.60
CA ILE A 475 -2.62 -23.43 5.22
C ILE A 475 -2.54 -22.33 4.17
N SER A 476 -3.06 -22.61 2.98
CA SER A 476 -3.19 -21.62 1.91
C SER A 476 -4.39 -20.69 2.18
N GLY A 477 -4.25 -19.42 1.81
CA GLY A 477 -5.34 -18.42 1.94
C GLY A 477 -5.31 -17.57 3.21
N CYS A 478 -4.29 -17.72 4.06
CA CYS A 478 -3.99 -16.81 5.17
C CYS A 478 -2.99 -15.73 4.73
N GLU A 479 -3.16 -14.49 5.20
CA GLU A 479 -2.18 -13.40 4.98
C GLU A 479 -0.93 -13.54 5.87
N SER A 480 -1.05 -14.28 6.96
CA SER A 480 0.04 -14.67 7.87
C SER A 480 0.29 -16.16 7.72
N GLN A 481 1.53 -16.63 7.90
CA GLN A 481 1.81 -18.05 7.75
C GLN A 481 1.15 -18.83 8.89
N ALA A 482 0.42 -19.87 8.53
CA ALA A 482 -0.30 -20.72 9.47
C ALA A 482 -0.10 -22.18 9.07
N TRP A 483 0.18 -23.04 10.05
CA TRP A 483 0.40 -24.47 9.87
C TRP A 483 -0.56 -25.25 10.74
N LEU A 484 -1.08 -26.36 10.23
CA LEU A 484 -1.94 -27.30 10.93
C LEU A 484 -1.43 -28.73 10.72
N LEU A 485 -1.20 -29.42 11.81
CA LEU A 485 -0.98 -30.86 11.86
C LEU A 485 -2.25 -31.56 12.31
N CYS A 486 -2.51 -32.70 11.69
CA CYS A 486 -3.64 -33.57 11.98
C CYS A 486 -3.12 -34.99 12.20
N TYR A 487 -3.58 -35.63 13.27
CA TYR A 487 -3.28 -37.02 13.59
C TYR A 487 -4.58 -37.74 13.92
N GLN A 488 -4.75 -38.96 13.41
CA GLN A 488 -5.86 -39.83 13.82
C GLN A 488 -5.33 -40.86 14.83
N GLU A 489 -5.94 -40.91 16.00
CA GLU A 489 -5.65 -41.88 17.04
C GLU A 489 -6.28 -43.24 16.71
N ALA A 490 -5.79 -44.30 17.34
CA ALA A 490 -6.25 -45.68 17.09
C ALA A 490 -7.74 -45.91 17.44
N ASP A 491 -8.32 -45.05 18.27
CA ASP A 491 -9.74 -45.05 18.65
C ASP A 491 -10.63 -44.25 17.66
N GLY A 492 -10.05 -43.71 16.59
CA GLY A 492 -10.75 -42.94 15.56
C GLY A 492 -10.95 -41.47 15.90
N LEU A 493 -10.40 -40.98 17.01
CA LEU A 493 -10.41 -39.56 17.38
C LEU A 493 -9.31 -38.80 16.63
N PHE A 494 -9.60 -37.56 16.25
CA PHE A 494 -8.62 -36.67 15.61
C PHE A 494 -8.00 -35.72 16.62
N ARG A 495 -6.68 -35.52 16.47
CA ARG A 495 -5.87 -34.58 17.22
C ARG A 495 -5.27 -33.55 16.28
N PHE A 496 -5.33 -32.30 16.68
CA PHE A 496 -4.85 -31.18 15.88
C PHE A 496 -3.83 -30.34 16.64
N LYS A 497 -2.82 -29.86 15.92
CA LYS A 497 -1.90 -28.83 16.41
C LYS A 497 -1.79 -27.74 15.37
N GLY A 498 -2.10 -26.51 15.76
CA GLY A 498 -1.95 -25.33 14.92
C GLY A 498 -0.82 -24.43 15.40
N ASP A 499 -0.13 -23.77 14.48
CA ASP A 499 0.78 -22.66 14.79
C ASP A 499 0.66 -21.58 13.72
N SER A 500 1.06 -20.36 14.06
CA SER A 500 1.16 -19.25 13.13
C SER A 500 2.21 -18.27 13.61
N ASP A 501 2.85 -17.56 12.71
CA ASP A 501 3.69 -16.40 13.02
C ASP A 501 2.89 -15.29 13.75
N ALA A 502 1.61 -15.10 13.42
CA ALA A 502 0.72 -14.11 14.03
C ALA A 502 0.07 -14.59 15.35
N LYS A 503 0.17 -13.77 16.42
CA LYS A 503 -0.39 -14.10 17.76
C LYS A 503 -1.91 -14.25 17.71
N VAL A 504 -2.59 -13.39 16.95
CA VAL A 504 -4.05 -13.43 16.82
C VAL A 504 -4.50 -14.73 16.13
N ILE A 505 -3.82 -15.18 15.07
CA ILE A 505 -4.17 -16.43 14.39
C ILE A 505 -3.96 -17.64 15.31
N ARG A 506 -2.90 -17.64 16.12
CA ARG A 506 -2.73 -18.64 17.19
C ARG A 506 -3.90 -18.65 18.18
N GLY A 507 -4.35 -17.46 18.59
CA GLY A 507 -5.56 -17.32 19.41
C GLY A 507 -6.80 -17.92 18.75
N LEU A 508 -6.97 -17.68 17.44
CA LEU A 508 -8.06 -18.26 16.66
C LEU A 508 -7.93 -19.78 16.51
N PHE A 509 -6.73 -20.33 16.36
CA PHE A 509 -6.50 -21.77 16.44
C PHE A 509 -6.99 -22.33 17.77
N ALA A 510 -6.60 -21.74 18.90
CA ALA A 510 -7.06 -22.22 20.21
C ALA A 510 -8.59 -22.24 20.32
N ILE A 511 -9.29 -21.25 19.76
CA ILE A 511 -10.76 -21.19 19.71
C ILE A 511 -11.35 -22.31 18.85
N ILE A 512 -10.79 -22.54 17.66
CA ILE A 512 -11.25 -23.57 16.73
C ILE A 512 -10.98 -24.96 17.29
N LEU A 513 -9.76 -25.20 17.78
CA LEU A 513 -9.33 -26.50 18.30
C LEU A 513 -10.13 -26.91 19.54
N ALA A 514 -10.59 -25.95 20.35
CA ALA A 514 -11.53 -26.22 21.46
C ALA A 514 -12.84 -26.90 21.01
N ALA A 515 -13.25 -26.72 19.75
CA ALA A 515 -14.45 -27.33 19.19
C ALA A 515 -14.22 -28.70 18.53
N VAL A 516 -13.04 -28.93 17.97
CA VAL A 516 -12.78 -30.09 17.08
C VAL A 516 -11.73 -31.06 17.57
N ASP A 517 -10.86 -30.67 18.50
CA ASP A 517 -9.83 -31.58 19.03
C ASP A 517 -10.47 -32.70 19.85
N ASN A 518 -9.90 -33.90 19.75
CA ASN A 518 -10.38 -35.11 20.42
C ASN A 518 -11.82 -35.49 20.07
N LYS A 519 -12.18 -35.36 18.79
CA LYS A 519 -13.50 -35.68 18.23
C LYS A 519 -13.36 -36.66 17.06
N THR A 520 -14.40 -37.43 16.80
CA THR A 520 -14.49 -38.26 15.58
C THR A 520 -14.76 -37.39 14.35
N ALA A 521 -14.44 -37.89 13.15
CA ALA A 521 -14.76 -37.19 11.88
C ALA A 521 -16.23 -36.76 11.82
N ALA A 522 -17.17 -37.64 12.17
CA ALA A 522 -18.60 -37.34 12.16
C ALA A 522 -18.97 -36.18 13.11
N GLN A 523 -18.33 -36.09 14.28
CA GLN A 523 -18.56 -34.99 15.22
C GLN A 523 -17.96 -33.67 14.74
N ILE A 524 -16.81 -33.72 14.06
CA ILE A 524 -16.14 -32.55 13.48
C ILE A 524 -16.99 -31.98 12.34
N SER A 525 -17.42 -32.84 11.40
CA SER A 525 -18.25 -32.44 10.27
C SER A 525 -19.64 -31.94 10.69
N ALA A 526 -20.18 -32.43 11.81
CA ALA A 526 -21.48 -32.01 12.33
C ALA A 526 -21.43 -30.73 13.19
N PHE A 527 -20.25 -30.23 13.56
CA PHE A 527 -20.15 -29.06 14.42
C PHE A 527 -20.42 -27.75 13.65
N ASP A 528 -21.38 -26.96 14.12
CA ASP A 528 -21.74 -25.66 13.55
C ASP A 528 -20.70 -24.58 13.93
N MET A 529 -19.63 -24.50 13.14
CA MET A 529 -18.56 -23.49 13.32
C MET A 529 -19.07 -22.07 13.14
N ASP A 530 -19.94 -21.82 12.16
CA ASP A 530 -20.44 -20.48 11.87
C ASP A 530 -21.33 -19.95 13.01
N GLY A 531 -22.22 -20.79 13.54
CA GLY A 531 -23.01 -20.48 14.72
C GLY A 531 -22.15 -20.26 15.97
N TYR A 532 -21.07 -21.03 16.12
CA TYR A 532 -20.11 -20.83 17.21
C TYR A 532 -19.39 -19.47 17.11
N PHE A 533 -18.86 -19.11 15.93
CA PHE A 533 -18.23 -17.81 15.72
C PHE A 533 -19.20 -16.64 15.87
N ALA A 534 -20.47 -16.82 15.47
CA ALA A 534 -21.52 -15.83 15.66
C ALA A 534 -21.78 -15.55 17.15
N LYS A 535 -21.85 -16.60 17.99
CA LYS A 535 -22.00 -16.46 19.45
C LYS A 535 -20.81 -15.73 20.10
N LEU A 536 -19.60 -15.96 19.60
CA LEU A 536 -18.40 -15.24 20.05
C LEU A 536 -18.37 -13.78 19.55
N GLY A 537 -19.08 -13.48 18.46
CA GLY A 537 -19.07 -12.19 17.78
C GLY A 537 -17.77 -11.94 17.02
N LEU A 538 -17.10 -12.99 16.53
CA LEU A 538 -15.80 -12.88 15.87
C LEU A 538 -15.90 -12.30 14.45
N LEU A 539 -16.79 -12.85 13.63
CA LEU A 539 -16.87 -12.54 12.20
C LEU A 539 -17.28 -11.08 11.90
N GLN A 540 -17.93 -10.40 12.84
CA GLN A 540 -18.36 -9.00 12.67
C GLN A 540 -17.25 -7.98 12.89
N HIS A 541 -16.15 -8.39 13.52
CA HIS A 541 -15.09 -7.48 13.97
C HIS A 541 -13.68 -7.89 13.51
N LEU A 542 -13.51 -9.10 12.97
CA LEU A 542 -12.27 -9.47 12.29
C LEU A 542 -12.15 -8.73 10.95
N SER A 543 -10.93 -8.36 10.58
CA SER A 543 -10.64 -7.84 9.24
C SER A 543 -11.01 -8.87 8.17
N PRO A 544 -11.36 -8.47 6.93
CA PRO A 544 -11.70 -9.42 5.86
C PRO A 544 -10.63 -10.50 5.67
N SER A 545 -9.35 -10.13 5.78
CA SER A 545 -8.21 -11.06 5.70
C SER A 545 -8.21 -12.10 6.83
N ARG A 546 -8.34 -11.68 8.09
CA ARG A 546 -8.42 -12.60 9.24
C ARG A 546 -9.69 -13.46 9.20
N GLY A 547 -10.81 -12.91 8.72
CA GLY A 547 -12.03 -13.68 8.49
C GLY A 547 -11.85 -14.78 7.46
N ASN A 548 -11.11 -14.50 6.37
CA ASN A 548 -10.73 -15.49 5.37
C ASN A 548 -9.78 -16.54 5.96
N GLY A 549 -8.75 -16.14 6.72
CA GLY A 549 -7.82 -17.06 7.36
C GLY A 549 -8.52 -18.01 8.36
N LEU A 550 -9.46 -17.48 9.16
CA LEU A 550 -10.29 -18.29 10.05
C LEU A 550 -11.07 -19.38 9.29
N ARG A 551 -11.68 -19.02 8.15
CA ARG A 551 -12.39 -19.98 7.29
C ARG A 551 -11.44 -20.98 6.63
N ALA A 552 -10.26 -20.55 6.20
CA ALA A 552 -9.25 -21.43 5.61
C ALA A 552 -8.78 -22.50 6.59
N ILE A 553 -8.61 -22.15 7.88
CA ILE A 553 -8.30 -23.11 8.95
C ILE A 553 -9.41 -24.15 9.08
N VAL A 554 -10.67 -23.71 9.17
CA VAL A 554 -11.83 -24.61 9.28
C VAL A 554 -11.93 -25.55 8.07
N GLN A 555 -11.74 -25.03 6.86
CA GLN A 555 -11.75 -25.83 5.64
C GLN A 555 -10.63 -26.88 5.61
N LYS A 556 -9.40 -26.51 6.01
CA LYS A 556 -8.29 -27.46 6.11
C LYS A 556 -8.57 -28.55 7.14
N ILE A 557 -9.19 -28.22 8.27
CA ILE A 557 -9.61 -29.22 9.29
C ILE A 557 -10.64 -30.17 8.71
N GLN A 558 -11.69 -29.66 8.05
CA GLN A 558 -12.72 -30.48 7.42
C GLN A 558 -12.12 -31.43 6.39
N HIS A 559 -11.23 -30.94 5.53
CA HIS A 559 -10.56 -31.77 4.53
C HIS A 559 -9.59 -32.79 5.12
N SER A 560 -9.07 -32.56 6.33
CA SER A 560 -8.15 -33.48 7.01
C SER A 560 -8.87 -34.66 7.69
N VAL A 561 -10.20 -34.63 7.76
CA VAL A 561 -11.04 -35.68 8.38
C VAL A 561 -12.02 -36.35 7.40
N GLU A 562 -12.01 -35.90 6.14
CA GLU A 562 -12.62 -36.57 4.98
C GLU A 562 -11.78 -37.79 4.55
#